data_AF-A0A2A4VLZ6-F1
#
_entry.id   AF-A0A2A4VLZ6-F1
#
_cell.length_a   1.000
_cell.length_b   1.000
_cell.length_c   1.000
_cell.angle_alpha   90.00
_cell.angle_beta   90.00
_cell.angle_gamma   90.00
#
_symmetry.space_group_name_H-M   'P 1'
#
loop_
_entity.id
_entity.type
_entity.pdbx_description
1 polymer ?
#
loop_
_entity_poly.entity_id
_entity_poly.type
_entity_poly.pdbx_seq_one_letter_code
_entity_poly.pdbx_strand_id
1 'polypeptide(L)'
;MMNKSQIAFYRKTLIAILIDSGIARVPLLVEATGMGRRTVQEVINNMSDISITCLRTGSTKSGYYYISDWGVLDKNKIKNQLKHINDVLECCLSKQLILDLLEDISMSEQRIMQALFNQQRLQIMGLGVHHNEYDDGYLYAWESGVYPWFSDTDGSVNQMPHECYAEFFKVKKETVQNVLNYLDEKWLAKDIPTFYELEERFGGKWDEENGRIALLVICRYAFLSRRFDKTLWDKLLKPMQHPSEASSICSPLKRDSDIYFMTI
;
A
#
# COMPACT_ATOMS: atom_id res chain seq x y z
N MET A 1 36.64 16.38 1.29
CA MET A 1 37.16 15.95 2.60
C MET A 1 36.09 16.28 3.62
N MET A 2 35.49 15.28 4.28
CA MET A 2 34.40 15.52 5.21
C MET A 2 34.94 16.01 6.56
N ASN A 3 34.27 16.98 7.20
CA ASN A 3 34.75 17.53 8.47
C ASN A 3 34.49 16.53 9.62
N LYS A 4 35.37 16.51 10.62
CA LYS A 4 35.32 15.61 11.79
C LYS A 4 33.96 15.63 12.49
N SER A 5 33.29 16.78 12.55
CA SER A 5 31.96 16.93 13.16
C SER A 5 30.86 16.15 12.39
N GLN A 6 30.92 16.12 11.05
CA GLN A 6 29.97 15.36 10.23
C GLN A 6 30.17 13.86 10.39
N ILE A 7 31.43 13.40 10.47
CA ILE A 7 31.76 11.99 10.74
C ILE A 7 31.21 11.57 12.11
N ALA A 8 31.40 12.40 13.14
CA ALA A 8 30.88 12.13 14.48
C ALA A 8 29.34 12.06 14.50
N PHE A 9 28.67 12.97 13.79
CA PHE A 9 27.21 12.94 13.63
C PHE A 9 26.74 11.63 12.98
N TYR A 10 27.30 11.26 11.83
CA TYR A 10 26.91 10.03 11.12
C TYR A 10 27.16 8.74 11.92
N ARG A 11 28.25 8.68 12.70
CA ARG A 11 28.49 7.52 13.58
C ARG A 11 27.42 7.39 14.65
N LYS A 12 27.02 8.51 15.26
CA LYS A 12 25.97 8.55 16.29
C LYS A 12 24.63 8.13 15.71
N THR A 13 24.23 8.70 14.58
CA THR A 13 22.96 8.36 13.94
C THR A 13 22.92 6.92 13.44
N LEU A 14 24.03 6.39 12.90
CA LEU A 14 24.12 5.00 12.48
C LEU A 14 23.97 4.03 13.65
N ILE A 15 24.73 4.23 14.73
CA ILE A 15 24.66 3.35 15.91
C ILE A 15 23.27 3.44 16.56
N ALA A 16 22.64 4.62 16.59
CA ALA A 16 21.28 4.78 17.08
C ALA A 16 20.28 3.95 16.25
N ILE A 17 20.37 3.96 14.91
CA ILE A 17 19.53 3.13 14.04
C ILE A 17 19.71 1.65 14.35
N LEU A 18 20.95 1.18 14.51
CA LEU A 18 21.24 -0.23 14.76
C LEU A 18 20.68 -0.69 16.11
N ILE A 19 20.86 0.12 17.16
CA ILE A 19 20.28 -0.16 18.49
C ILE A 19 18.75 -0.25 18.41
N ASP A 20 18.13 0.71 17.74
CA ASP A 20 16.68 0.80 17.59
C ASP A 20 16.08 -0.31 16.71
N SER A 21 16.92 -0.96 15.91
CA SER A 21 16.56 -2.12 15.07
C SER A 21 16.94 -3.46 15.72
N GLY A 22 17.29 -3.45 17.02
CA GLY A 22 17.54 -4.65 17.81
C GLY A 22 19.01 -5.05 17.97
N ILE A 23 19.94 -4.41 17.25
CA ILE A 23 21.39 -4.60 17.42
C ILE A 23 21.86 -3.75 18.62
N ALA A 24 21.44 -4.19 19.80
CA ALA A 24 21.44 -3.39 21.02
C ALA A 24 22.62 -3.67 21.97
N ARG A 25 23.63 -4.44 21.53
CA ARG A 25 24.78 -4.83 22.35
C ARG A 25 26.09 -4.41 21.70
N VAL A 26 27.03 -3.92 22.49
CA VAL A 26 28.34 -3.43 22.01
C VAL A 26 29.06 -4.46 21.13
N PRO A 27 29.15 -5.76 21.49
CA PRO A 27 29.81 -6.75 20.62
C PRO A 27 29.14 -6.87 19.24
N LEU A 28 27.80 -6.85 19.17
CA LEU A 28 27.06 -6.94 17.92
C LEU A 28 27.20 -5.67 17.08
N LEU A 29 27.26 -4.50 17.72
CA LEU A 29 27.50 -3.22 17.04
C LEU A 29 28.92 -3.15 16.44
N VAL A 30 29.92 -3.66 17.16
CA VAL A 30 31.30 -3.78 16.66
C VAL A 30 31.34 -4.71 15.45
N GLU A 31 30.66 -5.86 15.53
CA GLU A 31 30.57 -6.82 14.44
C GLU A 31 29.87 -6.22 13.21
N ALA A 32 28.72 -5.57 13.42
CA ALA A 32 27.94 -4.98 12.33
C ALA A 32 28.66 -3.81 11.65
N THR A 33 29.33 -2.95 12.41
CA THR A 33 29.91 -1.70 11.87
C THR A 33 31.37 -1.81 11.46
N GLY A 34 32.11 -2.79 12.01
CA GLY A 34 33.58 -2.86 11.93
C GLY A 34 34.31 -1.83 12.82
N MET A 35 33.59 -1.01 13.58
CA MET A 35 34.20 -0.01 14.46
C MET A 35 34.80 -0.66 15.71
N GLY A 36 35.94 -0.13 16.18
CA GLY A 36 36.54 -0.56 17.44
C GLY A 36 35.60 -0.37 18.65
N ARG A 37 35.64 -1.29 19.61
CA ARG A 37 34.78 -1.27 20.82
C ARG A 37 34.78 0.08 21.55
N ARG A 38 35.96 0.71 21.68
CA ARG A 38 36.10 2.03 22.34
C ARG A 38 35.30 3.11 21.59
N THR A 39 35.38 3.11 20.26
CA THR A 39 34.64 4.05 19.39
C THR A 39 33.14 3.87 19.55
N VAL A 40 32.63 2.64 19.51
CA VAL A 40 31.20 2.36 19.69
C VAL A 40 30.71 2.85 21.06
N GLN A 41 31.46 2.57 22.13
CA GLN A 41 31.09 2.98 23.47
C GLN A 41 31.13 4.51 23.64
N GLU A 42 32.13 5.19 23.05
CA GLU A 42 32.23 6.65 23.03
C GLU A 42 31.04 7.27 22.27
N VAL A 43 30.64 6.68 21.14
CA VAL A 43 29.47 7.13 20.39
C VAL A 43 28.20 7.01 21.22
N ILE A 44 27.97 5.88 21.88
CA ILE A 44 26.79 5.66 22.73
C ILE A 44 26.75 6.66 23.88
N ASN A 45 27.88 6.90 24.54
CA ASN A 45 27.96 7.81 25.67
C ASN A 45 27.73 9.28 25.28
N ASN A 46 27.99 9.65 24.02
CA ASN A 46 27.88 11.00 23.49
C ASN A 46 26.68 11.17 22.53
N MET A 47 25.68 10.30 22.58
CA MET A 47 24.46 10.42 21.74
C MET A 47 23.60 11.64 22.10
N SER A 48 23.61 12.05 23.37
CA SER A 48 22.84 13.21 23.85
C SER A 48 23.28 14.52 23.20
N ASP A 49 24.52 14.63 22.72
CA ASP A 49 25.02 15.81 21.97
C ASP A 49 24.19 16.11 20.72
N ILE A 50 23.54 15.10 20.15
CA ILE A 50 22.67 15.23 18.97
C ILE A 50 21.19 15.07 19.33
N SER A 51 20.85 15.25 20.61
CA SER A 51 19.49 15.12 21.16
C SER A 51 18.90 13.70 21.18
N ILE A 52 19.70 12.65 20.92
CA ILE A 52 19.23 11.27 21.02
C ILE A 52 19.43 10.77 22.45
N THR A 53 18.36 10.25 23.06
CA THR A 53 18.42 9.63 24.38
C THR A 53 18.55 8.12 24.25
N CYS A 54 19.72 7.60 24.61
CA CYS A 54 20.04 6.18 24.61
C CYS A 54 20.18 5.68 26.05
N LEU A 55 19.38 4.69 26.42
CA LEU A 55 19.34 4.13 27.76
C LEU A 55 19.84 2.69 27.75
N ARG A 56 20.33 2.22 28.89
CA ARG A 56 20.76 0.83 29.08
C ARG A 56 19.85 0.16 30.09
N THR A 57 19.40 -1.05 29.77
CA THR A 57 18.61 -1.89 30.69
C THR A 57 19.26 -3.27 30.85
N GLY A 58 18.91 -3.98 31.93
CA GLY A 58 19.41 -5.31 32.25
C GLY A 58 20.74 -5.36 33.00
N SER A 59 21.17 -6.58 33.34
CA SER A 59 22.36 -6.82 34.17
C SER A 59 23.67 -6.43 33.49
N THR A 60 24.79 -6.43 34.21
CA THR A 60 26.12 -6.15 33.64
C THR A 60 26.49 -7.12 32.52
N LYS A 61 26.04 -8.39 32.60
CA LYS A 61 26.35 -9.44 31.62
C LYS A 61 25.33 -9.58 30.48
N SER A 62 24.06 -9.21 30.72
CA SER A 62 22.96 -9.39 29.76
C SER A 62 22.32 -8.09 29.26
N GLY A 63 22.80 -6.95 29.75
CA GLY A 63 22.20 -5.66 29.43
C GLY A 63 22.36 -5.25 27.97
N TYR A 64 21.41 -4.44 27.52
CA TYR A 64 21.32 -3.95 26.16
C TYR A 64 20.90 -2.48 26.15
N TYR A 65 21.21 -1.78 25.08
CA TYR A 65 20.85 -0.39 24.86
C TYR A 65 19.51 -0.31 24.13
N TYR A 66 18.76 0.76 24.34
CA TYR A 66 17.59 1.09 23.54
C TYR A 66 17.50 2.61 23.36
N ILE A 67 16.97 3.04 22.23
CA ILE A 67 16.70 4.46 21.99
C ILE A 67 15.34 4.78 22.57
N SER A 68 15.28 5.63 23.58
CA SER A 68 14.01 6.05 24.18
C SER A 68 13.41 7.24 23.44
N ASP A 69 14.25 8.11 22.89
CA ASP A 69 13.83 9.31 22.18
C ASP A 69 14.88 9.73 21.14
N TRP A 70 14.44 10.11 19.95
CA TRP A 70 15.27 10.66 18.88
C TRP A 70 15.42 12.19 18.96
N GLY A 71 14.67 12.83 19.86
CA GLY A 71 14.69 14.27 20.08
C GLY A 71 14.20 15.01 18.83
N VAL A 72 15.01 15.95 18.33
CA VAL A 72 14.68 16.76 17.15
C VAL A 72 14.94 16.05 15.82
N LEU A 73 15.52 14.85 15.85
CA LEU A 73 15.92 14.13 14.64
C LEU A 73 14.81 13.21 14.15
N ASP A 74 14.63 13.19 12.84
CA ASP A 74 13.70 12.29 12.16
C ASP A 74 14.40 10.97 11.81
N LYS A 75 14.08 9.92 12.58
CA LYS A 75 14.60 8.56 12.39
C LYS A 75 14.49 8.08 10.95
N ASN A 76 13.36 8.32 10.28
CA ASN A 76 13.09 7.80 8.94
C ASN A 76 13.94 8.51 7.89
N LYS A 77 14.13 9.84 8.02
CA LYS A 77 15.05 10.59 7.17
C LYS A 77 16.48 10.07 7.28
N ILE A 78 16.94 9.75 8.49
CA ILE A 78 18.28 9.20 8.70
C ILE A 78 18.37 7.78 8.12
N LYS A 79 17.35 6.92 8.34
CA LYS A 79 17.32 5.58 7.77
C LYS A 79 17.40 5.59 6.23
N ASN A 80 16.68 6.49 5.57
CA ASN A 80 16.75 6.65 4.10
C ASN A 80 18.13 7.10 3.59
N GLN A 81 18.96 7.70 4.45
CA GLN A 81 20.33 8.09 4.14
C GLN A 81 21.37 7.02 4.51
N LEU A 82 20.97 5.86 5.05
CA LEU A 82 21.89 4.83 5.55
C LEU A 82 22.93 4.38 4.53
N LYS A 83 22.53 4.21 3.27
CA LYS A 83 23.45 3.80 2.20
C LYS A 83 24.58 4.82 2.05
N HIS A 84 24.24 6.10 1.94
CA HIS A 84 25.21 7.18 1.85
C HIS A 84 26.07 7.29 3.12
N ILE A 85 25.45 7.17 4.31
CA ILE A 85 26.18 7.19 5.59
C ILE A 85 27.20 6.06 5.66
N ASN A 86 26.82 4.85 5.23
CA ASN A 86 27.71 3.69 5.23
C ASN A 86 28.91 3.88 4.28
N ASP A 87 28.64 4.34 3.05
CA ASP A 87 29.68 4.59 2.05
C ASP A 87 30.68 5.65 2.51
N VAL A 88 30.17 6.73 3.12
CA VAL A 88 31.00 7.85 3.61
C VAL A 88 31.84 7.48 4.83
N LEU A 89 31.32 6.64 5.71
CA LEU A 89 32.04 6.22 6.91
C LEU A 89 33.01 5.06 6.66
N GLU A 90 33.05 4.51 5.44
CA GLU A 90 33.77 3.27 5.09
C GLU A 90 33.43 2.13 6.07
N CYS A 91 32.18 2.09 6.53
CA CYS A 91 31.73 1.08 7.49
C CYS A 91 31.46 -0.26 6.81
N CYS A 92 31.66 -1.35 7.55
CA CYS A 92 31.48 -2.71 7.05
C CYS A 92 30.04 -3.22 7.19
N LEU A 93 29.02 -2.35 7.23
CA LEU A 93 27.63 -2.84 7.23
C LEU A 93 27.45 -3.72 6.00
N SER A 94 26.95 -4.93 6.21
CA SER A 94 26.64 -5.79 5.09
C SER A 94 25.54 -5.15 4.25
N LYS A 95 25.65 -5.28 2.93
CA LYS A 95 24.60 -4.82 2.01
C LYS A 95 23.24 -5.40 2.39
N GLN A 96 23.21 -6.65 2.90
CA GLN A 96 21.99 -7.30 3.39
C GLN A 96 21.37 -6.55 4.56
N LEU A 97 22.13 -6.20 5.60
CA LEU A 97 21.61 -5.49 6.76
C LEU A 97 21.04 -4.12 6.39
N ILE A 98 21.66 -3.41 5.43
CA ILE A 98 21.12 -2.14 4.94
C ILE A 98 19.77 -2.34 4.23
N LEU A 99 19.64 -3.41 3.44
CA LEU A 99 18.37 -3.74 2.77
C LEU A 99 17.28 -4.09 3.79
N ASP A 100 17.58 -4.96 4.76
CA ASP A 100 16.64 -5.35 5.81
C ASP A 100 16.08 -4.13 6.57
N LEU A 101 16.95 -3.16 6.90
CA LEU A 101 16.57 -1.94 7.62
C LEU A 101 15.68 -0.98 6.82
N LEU A 102 15.81 -0.98 5.48
CA LEU A 102 14.99 -0.18 4.57
C LEU A 102 13.66 -0.89 4.26
N GLU A 103 13.67 -2.22 4.13
CA GLU A 103 12.47 -3.03 3.98
C GLU A 103 11.51 -2.85 5.16
N ASP A 104 12.02 -2.80 6.39
CA ASP A 104 11.21 -2.54 7.59
C ASP A 104 10.44 -1.21 7.53
N ILE A 105 11.03 -0.16 6.94
CA ILE A 105 10.34 1.13 6.77
C ILE A 105 9.21 0.99 5.75
N SER A 106 9.53 0.43 4.58
CA SER A 106 8.55 0.19 3.52
C SER A 106 7.38 -0.65 4.02
N MET A 107 7.66 -1.72 4.77
CA MET A 107 6.66 -2.58 5.38
C MET A 107 5.83 -1.86 6.46
N SER A 108 6.42 -0.93 7.21
CA SER A 108 5.69 -0.10 8.16
C SER A 108 4.76 0.90 7.45
N GLU A 109 5.26 1.59 6.43
CA GLU A 109 4.48 2.52 5.60
C GLU A 109 3.32 1.81 4.90
N GLN A 110 3.57 0.64 4.32
CA GLN A 110 2.54 -0.17 3.66
C GLN A 110 1.45 -0.62 4.63
N ARG A 111 1.81 -1.00 5.86
CA ARG A 111 0.82 -1.33 6.91
C ARG A 111 -0.02 -0.11 7.31
N ILE A 112 0.60 1.06 7.45
CA ILE A 112 -0.12 2.31 7.75
C ILE A 112 -1.09 2.64 6.61
N MET A 113 -0.62 2.61 5.36
CA MET A 113 -1.45 2.87 4.19
C MET A 113 -2.61 1.86 4.06
N GLN A 114 -2.36 0.57 4.35
CA GLN A 114 -3.42 -0.44 4.38
C GLN A 114 -4.46 -0.15 5.47
N ALA A 115 -4.04 0.30 6.66
CA ALA A 115 -4.94 0.68 7.74
C ALA A 115 -5.78 1.92 7.35
N LEU A 116 -5.14 2.92 6.74
CA LEU A 116 -5.80 4.14 6.24
C LEU A 116 -6.79 3.83 5.11
N PHE A 117 -6.44 2.95 4.18
CA PHE A 117 -7.34 2.46 3.15
C PHE A 117 -8.59 1.80 3.74
N ASN A 118 -8.40 0.93 4.74
CA ASN A 118 -9.52 0.27 5.43
C ASN A 118 -10.40 1.28 6.17
N GLN A 119 -9.79 2.27 6.84
CA GLN A 119 -10.52 3.36 7.49
C GLN A 119 -11.31 4.20 6.48
N GLN A 120 -10.69 4.60 5.37
CA GLN A 120 -11.32 5.37 4.30
C GLN A 120 -12.48 4.59 3.67
N ARG A 121 -12.31 3.28 3.45
CA ARG A 121 -13.38 2.38 2.96
C ARG A 121 -14.58 2.42 3.90
N LEU A 122 -14.38 2.25 5.20
CA LEU A 122 -15.47 2.31 6.19
C LEU A 122 -16.17 3.68 6.20
N GLN A 123 -15.42 4.78 6.07
CA GLN A 123 -15.98 6.12 6.00
C GLN A 123 -16.84 6.32 4.75
N ILE A 124 -16.36 5.94 3.56
CA ILE A 124 -17.10 6.06 2.30
C ILE A 124 -18.37 5.21 2.36
N MET A 125 -18.29 3.98 2.88
CA MET A 125 -19.46 3.12 3.07
C MET A 125 -20.46 3.74 4.07
N GLY A 126 -19.98 4.25 5.20
CA GLY A 126 -20.81 4.90 6.22
C GLY A 126 -21.57 6.11 5.67
N LEU A 127 -20.87 6.98 4.95
CA LEU A 127 -21.46 8.13 4.26
C LEU A 127 -22.47 7.70 3.20
N GLY A 128 -22.16 6.65 2.44
CA GLY A 128 -23.06 6.11 1.42
C GLY A 128 -24.38 5.57 1.97
N VAL A 129 -24.31 4.79 3.05
CA VAL A 129 -25.49 4.15 3.67
C VAL A 129 -26.31 5.16 4.48
N HIS A 130 -25.67 5.96 5.34
CA HIS A 130 -26.40 6.79 6.31
C HIS A 130 -26.70 8.20 5.81
N HIS A 131 -25.94 8.71 4.86
CA HIS A 131 -26.05 10.09 4.38
C HIS A 131 -26.36 10.19 2.88
N ASN A 132 -26.52 9.05 2.20
CA ASN A 132 -26.77 8.98 0.76
C ASN A 132 -25.71 9.72 -0.09
N GLU A 133 -24.48 9.77 0.42
CA GLU A 133 -23.34 10.32 -0.31
C GLU A 133 -22.83 9.31 -1.34
N TYR A 134 -22.17 9.82 -2.39
CA TYR A 134 -21.61 9.04 -3.51
C TYR A 134 -22.66 8.27 -4.35
N ASP A 135 -22.32 7.98 -5.60
CA ASP A 135 -23.14 7.12 -6.46
C ASP A 135 -22.94 5.63 -6.15
N ASP A 136 -23.90 4.80 -6.59
CA ASP A 136 -23.89 3.36 -6.31
C ASP A 136 -22.68 2.65 -6.94
N GLY A 137 -22.18 3.13 -8.08
CA GLY A 137 -20.99 2.61 -8.73
C GLY A 137 -19.75 2.83 -7.87
N TYR A 138 -19.57 4.05 -7.37
CA TYR A 138 -18.48 4.39 -6.46
C TYR A 138 -18.54 3.61 -5.13
N LEU A 139 -19.73 3.47 -4.55
CA LEU A 139 -19.89 2.68 -3.32
C LEU A 139 -19.58 1.20 -3.56
N TYR A 140 -20.13 0.63 -4.62
CA TYR A 140 -19.84 -0.75 -4.98
C TYR A 140 -18.35 -0.98 -5.24
N ALA A 141 -17.66 -0.01 -5.86
CA ALA A 141 -16.23 -0.12 -6.12
C ALA A 141 -15.40 -0.33 -4.85
N TRP A 142 -15.67 0.48 -3.82
CA TRP A 142 -15.05 0.35 -2.51
C TRP A 142 -15.50 -0.90 -1.75
N GLU A 143 -16.76 -1.32 -1.89
CA GLU A 143 -17.28 -2.55 -1.28
C GLU A 143 -16.59 -3.78 -1.87
N SER A 144 -16.60 -3.94 -3.20
CA SER A 144 -16.10 -5.14 -3.88
C SER A 144 -14.59 -5.10 -4.16
N GLY A 145 -13.93 -3.97 -3.86
CA GLY A 145 -12.49 -3.78 -4.05
C GLY A 145 -12.06 -3.64 -5.52
N VAL A 146 -12.92 -3.09 -6.37
CA VAL A 146 -12.57 -2.75 -7.76
C VAL A 146 -12.20 -1.27 -7.84
N TYR A 147 -11.12 -0.95 -8.55
CA TYR A 147 -10.68 0.44 -8.68
C TYR A 147 -11.75 1.30 -9.40
N PRO A 148 -12.21 2.43 -8.82
CA PRO A 148 -13.30 3.23 -9.40
C PRO A 148 -12.82 4.17 -10.52
N TRP A 149 -12.38 3.58 -11.64
CA TRP A 149 -11.80 4.27 -12.80
C TRP A 149 -12.61 5.47 -13.32
N PHE A 150 -13.95 5.40 -13.34
CA PHE A 150 -14.79 6.50 -13.84
C PHE A 150 -14.80 7.73 -12.94
N SER A 151 -14.22 7.65 -11.75
CA SER A 151 -14.13 8.75 -10.78
C SER A 151 -12.73 9.35 -10.70
N ASP A 152 -11.78 8.87 -11.51
CA ASP A 152 -10.43 9.46 -11.61
C ASP A 152 -10.52 10.94 -11.98
N THR A 153 -9.71 11.75 -11.30
CA THR A 153 -9.54 13.16 -11.62
C THR A 153 -8.29 13.38 -12.46
N ASP A 154 -8.26 14.46 -13.24
CA ASP A 154 -7.12 14.86 -14.07
C ASP A 154 -6.21 15.89 -13.37
N GLY A 155 -6.45 16.15 -12.08
CA GLY A 155 -5.78 17.19 -11.29
C GLY A 155 -6.38 18.59 -11.43
N SER A 156 -7.44 18.78 -12.24
CA SER A 156 -8.17 20.07 -12.30
C SER A 156 -9.11 20.30 -11.11
N VAL A 157 -9.43 19.23 -10.39
CA VAL A 157 -10.24 19.23 -9.16
C VAL A 157 -9.50 18.49 -8.05
N ASN A 158 -10.00 18.58 -6.83
CA ASN A 158 -9.45 17.81 -5.72
C ASN A 158 -9.53 16.32 -6.04
N GLN A 159 -8.41 15.61 -5.83
CA GLN A 159 -8.35 14.17 -6.03
C GLN A 159 -9.39 13.44 -5.19
N MET A 160 -9.98 12.43 -5.79
CA MET A 160 -10.93 11.57 -5.10
C MET A 160 -10.17 10.58 -4.21
N PRO A 161 -10.74 10.14 -3.06
CA PRO A 161 -10.00 9.36 -2.07
C PRO A 161 -9.28 8.12 -2.61
N HIS A 162 -9.89 7.42 -3.57
CA HIS A 162 -9.35 6.19 -4.15
C HIS A 162 -8.00 6.35 -4.87
N GLU A 163 -7.71 7.54 -5.42
CA GLU A 163 -6.53 7.77 -6.27
C GLU A 163 -5.23 7.53 -5.49
N CYS A 164 -5.19 7.92 -4.22
CA CYS A 164 -4.02 7.71 -3.36
C CYS A 164 -3.90 6.27 -2.80
N TYR A 165 -4.87 5.40 -3.10
CA TYR A 165 -4.89 4.01 -2.64
C TYR A 165 -4.99 2.99 -3.78
N ALA A 166 -4.64 3.37 -5.02
CA ALA A 166 -4.81 2.54 -6.21
C ALA A 166 -4.27 1.10 -6.03
N GLU A 167 -3.12 0.96 -5.39
CA GLU A 167 -2.46 -0.33 -5.15
C GLU A 167 -3.19 -1.26 -4.17
N PHE A 168 -4.07 -0.72 -3.32
CA PHE A 168 -4.78 -1.47 -2.28
C PHE A 168 -6.11 -2.07 -2.77
N PHE A 169 -6.57 -1.70 -3.97
CA PHE A 169 -7.72 -2.35 -4.60
C PHE A 169 -7.36 -3.77 -5.03
N LYS A 170 -8.33 -4.68 -4.89
CA LYS A 170 -8.18 -6.09 -5.28
C LYS A 170 -8.10 -6.23 -6.79
N VAL A 171 -9.00 -5.56 -7.51
CA VAL A 171 -8.96 -5.48 -8.98
C VAL A 171 -8.28 -4.18 -9.36
N LYS A 172 -7.12 -4.29 -10.01
CA LYS A 172 -6.19 -3.18 -10.24
C LYS A 172 -6.70 -2.21 -11.29
N LYS A 173 -6.20 -0.97 -11.21
CA LYS A 173 -6.54 0.13 -12.12
C LYS A 173 -6.40 -0.27 -13.58
N GLU A 174 -5.28 -0.92 -13.91
CA GLU A 174 -4.93 -1.37 -15.26
C GLU A 174 -5.91 -2.43 -15.76
N THR A 175 -6.23 -3.42 -14.91
CA THR A 175 -7.23 -4.46 -15.20
C THR A 175 -8.60 -3.84 -15.51
N VAL A 176 -9.07 -2.94 -14.64
CA VAL A 176 -10.35 -2.24 -14.80
C VAL A 176 -10.37 -1.44 -16.11
N GLN A 177 -9.34 -0.64 -16.34
CA GLN A 177 -9.21 0.19 -17.53
C GLN A 177 -9.23 -0.65 -18.81
N ASN A 178 -8.48 -1.76 -18.86
CA ASN A 178 -8.38 -2.63 -20.03
C ASN A 178 -9.73 -3.27 -20.38
N VAL A 179 -10.43 -3.82 -19.39
CA VAL A 179 -11.75 -4.45 -19.59
C VAL A 179 -12.79 -3.42 -20.05
N LEU A 180 -12.82 -2.26 -19.40
CA LEU A 180 -13.81 -1.22 -19.73
C LEU A 180 -13.55 -0.59 -21.11
N ASN A 181 -12.28 -0.34 -21.47
CA ASN A 181 -11.94 0.16 -22.81
C ASN A 181 -12.31 -0.86 -23.90
N TYR A 182 -12.09 -2.15 -23.66
CA TYR A 182 -12.50 -3.20 -24.60
C TYR A 182 -14.02 -3.25 -24.78
N LEU A 183 -14.78 -3.15 -23.69
CA LEU A 183 -16.25 -3.10 -23.76
C LEU A 183 -16.74 -1.86 -24.50
N ASP A 184 -16.12 -0.69 -24.27
CA ASP A 184 -16.43 0.55 -24.97
C ASP A 184 -16.17 0.46 -26.48
N GLU A 185 -15.00 -0.06 -26.87
CA GLU A 185 -14.66 -0.29 -28.28
C GLU A 185 -15.70 -1.21 -28.96
N LYS A 186 -16.05 -2.33 -28.32
CA LYS A 186 -17.00 -3.31 -28.84
C LYS A 186 -18.43 -2.78 -28.88
N TRP A 187 -18.81 -1.97 -27.90
CA TRP A 187 -20.09 -1.27 -27.87
C TRP A 187 -20.23 -0.28 -29.03
N LEU A 188 -19.23 0.58 -29.24
CA LEU A 188 -19.21 1.54 -30.34
C LEU A 188 -19.21 0.87 -31.72
N ALA A 189 -18.50 -0.26 -31.84
CA ALA A 189 -18.46 -1.07 -33.07
C ALA A 189 -19.75 -1.90 -33.30
N LYS A 190 -20.68 -1.93 -32.34
CA LYS A 190 -21.87 -2.81 -32.35
C LYS A 190 -21.55 -4.30 -32.46
N ASP A 191 -20.36 -4.69 -32.00
CA ASP A 191 -19.84 -6.06 -31.97
C ASP A 191 -19.73 -6.53 -30.50
N ILE A 192 -20.81 -6.38 -29.74
CA ILE A 192 -20.80 -6.61 -28.29
C ILE A 192 -20.62 -8.12 -28.01
N PRO A 193 -19.64 -8.52 -27.18
CA PRO A 193 -19.44 -9.91 -26.80
C PRO A 193 -20.49 -10.36 -25.76
N THR A 194 -20.73 -11.66 -25.71
CA THR A 194 -21.33 -12.35 -24.56
C THR A 194 -20.34 -12.42 -23.40
N PHE A 195 -20.80 -12.73 -22.20
CA PHE A 195 -19.91 -12.85 -21.04
C PHE A 195 -18.85 -13.94 -21.24
N TYR A 196 -19.17 -15.07 -21.87
CA TYR A 196 -18.17 -16.11 -22.14
C TYR A 196 -17.12 -15.68 -23.16
N GLU A 197 -17.50 -14.93 -24.19
CA GLU A 197 -16.54 -14.36 -25.15
C GLU A 197 -15.64 -13.31 -24.47
N LEU A 198 -16.19 -12.50 -23.56
CA LEU A 198 -15.39 -11.59 -22.72
C LEU A 198 -14.42 -12.37 -21.83
N GLU A 199 -14.89 -13.44 -21.17
CA GLU A 199 -14.06 -14.29 -20.33
C GLU A 199 -12.92 -14.94 -21.12
N GLU A 200 -13.21 -15.48 -22.30
CA GLU A 200 -12.19 -16.05 -23.20
C GLU A 200 -11.15 -15.01 -23.64
N ARG A 201 -11.59 -13.79 -23.97
CA ARG A 201 -10.71 -12.68 -24.35
C ARG A 201 -9.68 -12.32 -23.27
N PHE A 202 -10.05 -12.45 -22.00
CA PHE A 202 -9.24 -12.04 -20.85
C PHE A 202 -8.59 -13.22 -20.11
N GLY A 203 -8.25 -14.31 -20.82
CA GLY A 203 -7.48 -15.43 -20.24
C GLY A 203 -8.32 -16.56 -19.64
N GLY A 204 -9.65 -16.44 -19.68
CA GLY A 204 -10.59 -17.46 -19.26
C GLY A 204 -10.97 -17.39 -17.78
N LYS A 205 -11.83 -18.33 -17.36
CA LYS A 205 -12.44 -18.36 -16.02
C LYS A 205 -11.45 -18.20 -14.86
N TRP A 206 -10.29 -18.84 -14.97
CA TRP A 206 -9.33 -19.03 -13.88
C TRP A 206 -8.09 -18.13 -14.01
N ASP A 207 -8.12 -17.14 -14.90
CA ASP A 207 -7.03 -16.17 -15.00
C ASP A 207 -6.81 -15.48 -13.63
N GLU A 208 -5.55 -15.31 -13.25
CA GLU A 208 -5.18 -14.81 -11.93
C GLU A 208 -5.60 -13.35 -11.74
N GLU A 209 -5.51 -12.55 -12.80
CA GLU A 209 -5.76 -11.11 -12.75
C GLU A 209 -7.16 -10.76 -13.30
N ASN A 210 -7.53 -11.37 -14.41
CA ASN A 210 -8.73 -11.08 -15.19
C ASN A 210 -9.75 -12.22 -15.19
N GLY A 211 -9.65 -13.16 -14.23
CA GLY A 211 -10.57 -14.28 -14.14
C GLY A 211 -12.02 -13.85 -13.94
N ARG A 212 -12.94 -14.82 -13.96
CA ARG A 212 -14.40 -14.59 -13.92
C ARG A 212 -14.83 -13.62 -12.82
N ILE A 213 -14.25 -13.74 -11.63
CA ILE A 213 -14.61 -12.88 -10.49
C ILE A 213 -14.28 -11.42 -10.79
N ALA A 214 -13.11 -11.14 -11.36
CA ALA A 214 -12.70 -9.78 -11.73
C ALA A 214 -13.65 -9.19 -12.78
N LEU A 215 -13.98 -9.96 -13.83
CA LEU A 215 -14.91 -9.51 -14.87
C LEU A 215 -16.32 -9.25 -14.34
N LEU A 216 -16.83 -10.13 -13.47
CA LEU A 216 -18.14 -9.94 -12.82
C LEU A 216 -18.18 -8.61 -12.06
N VAL A 217 -17.16 -8.33 -11.24
CA VAL A 217 -17.16 -7.10 -10.42
C VAL A 217 -16.92 -5.85 -11.28
N ILE A 218 -16.09 -5.91 -12.32
CA ILE A 218 -15.89 -4.78 -13.26
C ILE A 218 -17.20 -4.46 -14.01
N CYS A 219 -17.87 -5.49 -14.54
CA CYS A 219 -19.13 -5.29 -15.27
C CYS A 219 -20.23 -4.74 -14.35
N ARG A 220 -20.35 -5.27 -13.12
CA ARG A 220 -21.30 -4.75 -12.14
C ARG A 220 -20.98 -3.30 -11.74
N TYR A 221 -19.71 -2.98 -11.55
CA TYR A 221 -19.25 -1.61 -11.30
C TYR A 221 -19.66 -0.66 -12.44
N ALA A 222 -19.43 -1.05 -13.70
CA ALA A 222 -19.83 -0.26 -14.86
C ALA A 222 -21.36 -0.06 -14.94
N PHE A 223 -22.13 -1.11 -14.68
CA PHE A 223 -23.60 -1.02 -14.66
C PHE A 223 -24.09 -0.06 -13.58
N LEU A 224 -23.61 -0.19 -12.34
CA LEU A 224 -23.99 0.67 -11.22
C LEU A 224 -23.51 2.12 -11.40
N SER A 225 -22.40 2.32 -12.11
CA SER A 225 -21.91 3.62 -12.55
C SER A 225 -22.70 4.21 -13.74
N ARG A 226 -23.81 3.56 -14.14
CA ARG A 226 -24.70 3.96 -15.25
C ARG A 226 -23.96 4.07 -16.59
N ARG A 227 -23.03 3.15 -16.85
CA ARG A 227 -22.30 3.07 -18.12
C ARG A 227 -22.94 2.06 -19.05
N PHE A 228 -22.78 2.33 -20.35
CA PHE A 228 -23.39 1.59 -21.45
C PHE A 228 -24.93 1.55 -21.42
N ASP A 229 -25.52 1.24 -22.55
CA ASP A 229 -26.98 1.15 -22.68
C ASP A 229 -27.47 -0.30 -22.57
N LYS A 230 -28.79 -0.47 -22.67
CA LYS A 230 -29.44 -1.77 -22.62
C LYS A 230 -28.92 -2.74 -23.69
N THR A 231 -28.47 -2.24 -24.85
CA THR A 231 -28.00 -3.11 -25.93
C THR A 231 -26.75 -3.88 -25.54
N LEU A 232 -25.83 -3.23 -24.81
CA LEU A 232 -24.66 -3.89 -24.26
C LEU A 232 -25.06 -4.96 -23.25
N TRP A 233 -25.87 -4.59 -22.26
CA TRP A 233 -26.23 -5.47 -21.15
C TRP A 233 -27.04 -6.69 -21.60
N ASP A 234 -28.01 -6.51 -22.50
CA ASP A 234 -28.83 -7.60 -23.06
C ASP A 234 -27.97 -8.61 -23.85
N LYS A 235 -26.94 -8.13 -24.55
CA LYS A 235 -26.06 -8.98 -25.36
C LYS A 235 -24.99 -9.67 -24.50
N LEU A 236 -24.38 -8.95 -23.55
CA LEU A 236 -23.41 -9.50 -22.60
C LEU A 236 -24.04 -10.61 -21.75
N LEU A 237 -25.27 -10.41 -21.30
CA LEU A 237 -26.05 -11.35 -20.48
C LEU A 237 -27.04 -12.17 -21.32
N LYS A 238 -26.70 -12.48 -22.57
CA LYS A 238 -27.55 -13.31 -23.43
C LYS A 238 -27.81 -14.68 -22.76
N PRO A 239 -29.08 -15.15 -22.66
CA PRO A 239 -29.39 -16.41 -22.00
C PRO A 239 -28.54 -17.58 -22.51
N MET A 240 -28.07 -18.40 -21.58
CA MET A 240 -27.16 -19.55 -21.82
C MET A 240 -25.77 -19.17 -22.34
N GLN A 241 -25.40 -17.88 -22.37
CA GLN A 241 -24.08 -17.38 -22.81
C GLN A 241 -23.36 -16.59 -21.70
N HIS A 242 -23.73 -16.84 -20.45
CA HIS A 242 -23.07 -16.30 -19.27
C HIS A 242 -23.22 -17.27 -18.09
N PRO A 243 -22.31 -17.23 -17.09
CA PRO A 243 -22.45 -18.02 -15.88
C PRO A 243 -23.60 -17.50 -15.00
N SER A 244 -24.16 -18.34 -14.13
CA SER A 244 -25.29 -17.99 -13.26
C SER A 244 -25.06 -16.73 -12.43
N GLU A 245 -23.84 -16.53 -11.96
CA GLU A 245 -23.41 -15.41 -11.11
C GLU A 245 -23.50 -14.06 -11.84
N ALA A 246 -23.32 -14.07 -13.18
CA ALA A 246 -23.41 -12.87 -14.02
C ALA A 246 -24.84 -12.30 -14.11
N SER A 247 -25.87 -13.09 -13.80
CA SER A 247 -27.27 -12.65 -13.80
C SER A 247 -27.52 -11.47 -12.84
N SER A 248 -26.65 -11.31 -11.83
CA SER A 248 -26.75 -10.25 -10.83
C SER A 248 -26.10 -8.94 -11.27
N ILE A 249 -25.37 -8.89 -12.40
CA ILE A 249 -24.63 -7.69 -12.85
C ILE A 249 -25.55 -6.48 -12.98
N CYS A 250 -26.75 -6.66 -13.56
CA CYS A 250 -27.71 -5.59 -13.78
C CYS A 250 -28.69 -5.36 -12.60
N SER A 251 -28.38 -5.91 -11.42
CA SER A 251 -29.20 -5.67 -10.23
C SER A 251 -28.84 -4.32 -9.60
N PRO A 252 -29.84 -3.54 -9.12
CA PRO A 252 -29.56 -2.31 -8.37
C PRO A 252 -28.84 -2.63 -7.07
N LEU A 253 -28.00 -1.70 -6.60
CA LEU A 253 -27.35 -1.79 -5.30
C LEU A 253 -28.36 -1.49 -4.19
N LYS A 254 -28.51 -2.40 -3.24
CA LYS A 254 -29.31 -2.16 -2.03
C LYS A 254 -28.39 -1.73 -0.90
N ARG A 255 -28.22 -0.42 -0.70
CA ARG A 255 -27.23 0.13 0.24
C ARG A 255 -27.32 -0.46 1.65
N ASP A 256 -28.53 -0.69 2.16
CA ASP A 256 -28.73 -1.23 3.53
C ASP A 256 -28.39 -2.72 3.68
N SER A 257 -28.37 -3.50 2.60
CA SER A 257 -28.18 -4.96 2.66
C SER A 257 -26.95 -5.47 1.91
N ASP A 258 -26.48 -4.73 0.91
CA ASP A 258 -25.36 -5.12 0.07
C ASP A 258 -24.04 -4.54 0.60
N ILE A 259 -24.08 -3.45 1.38
CA ILE A 259 -22.90 -2.88 2.04
C ILE A 259 -22.82 -3.42 3.47
N TYR A 260 -21.94 -4.39 3.67
CA TYR A 260 -21.72 -4.99 4.99
C TYR A 260 -20.63 -4.24 5.75
N PHE A 261 -20.99 -3.58 6.84
CA PHE A 261 -20.04 -3.29 7.90
C PHE A 261 -19.82 -4.59 8.66
N MET A 262 -18.65 -5.22 8.54
CA MET A 262 -18.30 -6.28 9.49
C MET A 262 -18.33 -5.65 10.88
N THR A 263 -19.40 -5.91 11.62
CA THR A 263 -19.48 -5.61 13.04
C THR A 263 -18.51 -6.60 13.69
N ILE A 264 -17.36 -6.10 14.12
CA ILE A 264 -16.36 -6.85 14.90
C ILE A 264 -17.02 -7.31 16.20
#